data_AF-A0A2D7Q4V8-F1
#
_entry.id   AF-A0A2D7Q4V8-F1
#
_cell.length_a   1.000
_cell.length_b   1.000
_cell.length_c   1.000
_cell.angle_alpha   90.00
_cell.angle_beta   90.00
_cell.angle_gamma   90.00
#
_symmetry.space_group_name_H-M   'P 1'
#
loop_
_entity.id
_entity.type
_entity.pdbx_description
1 polymer ?
#
loop_
_entity_poly.entity_id
_entity_poly.type
_entity_poly.pdbx_seq_one_letter_code
_entity_poly.pdbx_strand_id
1 'polypeptide(L)'
;MPNEHYEKYKDTIKKVARRNYRKRIVLLNEFLADKSCKHCGESETVCLKFYPHDAQIRKITKRVGLNNESRKEIIELIDTSLILCSNCWIKNDNDLIEFI
;
A
#
# COMPACT_ATOMS: atom_id res chain seq x y z
N MET A 1 -14.65 28.07 -22.83
CA MET A 1 -14.71 27.04 -23.90
C MET A 1 -14.18 25.73 -23.33
N PRO A 2 -14.79 24.57 -23.64
CA PRO A 2 -14.20 23.28 -23.27
C PRO A 2 -12.83 23.16 -23.94
N ASN A 3 -11.83 22.68 -23.20
CA ASN A 3 -10.51 22.43 -23.76
C ASN A 3 -10.65 21.33 -24.83
N GLU A 4 -10.53 21.67 -26.12
CA GLU A 4 -10.74 20.75 -27.25
C GLU A 4 -9.86 19.49 -27.15
N HIS A 5 -8.65 19.64 -26.60
CA HIS A 5 -7.77 18.52 -26.30
C HIS A 5 -8.38 17.62 -25.22
N TYR A 6 -8.93 18.18 -24.15
CA TYR A 6 -9.60 17.39 -23.11
C TYR A 6 -10.78 16.62 -23.69
N GLU A 7 -11.66 17.25 -24.47
CA GLU A 7 -12.82 16.57 -25.05
C GLU A 7 -12.42 15.44 -26.01
N LYS A 8 -11.37 15.64 -26.82
CA LYS A 8 -10.85 14.61 -27.73
C LYS A 8 -10.25 13.41 -26.99
N TYR A 9 -9.59 13.63 -25.86
CA TYR A 9 -8.82 12.60 -25.15
C TYR A 9 -9.41 12.14 -23.81
N LYS A 10 -10.57 12.67 -23.38
CA LYS A 10 -11.15 12.44 -22.04
C LYS A 10 -11.28 10.96 -21.68
N ASP A 11 -11.69 10.13 -22.62
CA ASP A 11 -11.90 8.70 -22.36
C ASP A 11 -10.57 7.95 -22.23
N THR A 12 -9.58 8.31 -23.05
CA THR A 12 -8.21 7.81 -22.93
C THR A 12 -7.61 8.23 -21.60
N ILE A 13 -7.75 9.49 -21.19
CA ILE A 13 -7.28 10.02 -19.91
C ILE A 13 -7.92 9.23 -18.76
N LYS A 14 -9.25 9.02 -18.77
CA LYS A 14 -9.96 8.23 -17.77
C LYS A 14 -9.48 6.78 -17.73
N LYS A 15 -9.28 6.13 -18.88
CA LYS A 15 -8.79 4.75 -18.98
C LYS A 15 -7.38 4.60 -18.41
N VAL A 16 -6.47 5.52 -18.74
CA VAL A 16 -5.10 5.54 -18.24
C VAL A 16 -5.08 5.79 -16.73
N ALA A 17 -5.87 6.75 -16.24
CA ALA A 17 -5.99 7.03 -14.80
C ALA A 17 -6.45 5.80 -14.00
N ARG A 18 -7.50 5.10 -14.46
CA ARG A 18 -7.99 3.86 -13.84
C ARG A 18 -6.93 2.75 -13.84
N ARG A 19 -6.20 2.57 -14.95
CA ARG A 19 -5.11 1.59 -15.06
C ARG A 19 -4.01 1.89 -14.05
N ASN A 20 -3.59 3.15 -13.95
CA ASN A 20 -2.54 3.58 -13.03
C ASN A 20 -2.96 3.42 -11.57
N TYR A 21 -4.22 3.73 -11.24
CA TYR A 21 -4.77 3.49 -9.90
C TYR A 21 -4.71 1.99 -9.52
N ARG A 22 -5.13 1.09 -10.41
CA ARG A 22 -5.04 -0.35 -10.18
C ARG A 22 -3.60 -0.81 -9.95
N LYS A 23 -2.66 -0.36 -10.80
CA LYS A 23 -1.23 -0.67 -10.64
C LYS A 23 -0.66 -0.20 -9.29
N ARG A 24 -1.13 0.94 -8.76
CA ARG A 24 -0.72 1.43 -7.44
C ARG A 24 -1.19 0.52 -6.31
N ILE A 25 -2.42 0.01 -6.37
CA ILE A 25 -2.95 -0.93 -5.37
C ILE A 25 -2.21 -2.26 -5.43
N VAL A 26 -2.07 -2.79 -6.64
CA VAL A 26 -1.45 -4.11 -6.88
C VAL A 26 -0.03 -4.16 -6.34
N LEU A 27 0.73 -3.06 -6.40
CA LEU A 27 2.09 -2.97 -5.86
C LEU A 27 2.22 -3.47 -4.41
N LEU A 28 1.35 -3.00 -3.51
CA LEU A 28 1.44 -3.39 -2.10
C LEU A 28 1.05 -4.86 -1.90
N ASN A 29 0.08 -5.33 -2.68
CA ASN A 29 -0.32 -6.74 -2.63
C ASN A 29 0.79 -7.65 -3.17
N GLU A 30 1.46 -7.25 -4.25
CA GLU A 30 2.64 -7.95 -4.79
C GLU A 30 3.77 -8.00 -3.76
N PHE A 31 4.03 -6.89 -3.06
CA PHE A 31 5.03 -6.85 -1.99
C PHE A 31 4.68 -7.77 -0.82
N LEU A 32 3.40 -7.88 -0.47
CA LEU A 32 2.92 -8.67 0.66
C LEU A 32 2.66 -10.14 0.31
N ALA A 33 2.72 -10.52 -0.98
CA ALA A 33 2.33 -11.85 -1.45
C ALA A 33 3.20 -12.98 -0.90
N ASP A 34 4.47 -12.70 -0.60
CA ASP A 34 5.45 -13.64 -0.05
C ASP A 34 5.74 -13.36 1.44
N LYS A 35 4.94 -12.51 2.09
CA LYS A 35 5.14 -12.12 3.49
C LYS A 35 4.14 -12.81 4.39
N SER A 36 4.49 -12.86 5.67
CA SER A 36 3.62 -13.33 6.73
C SER A 36 3.78 -12.45 7.96
N CYS A 37 2.80 -12.52 8.85
CA CYS A 37 2.85 -11.87 10.14
C CYS A 37 4.06 -12.35 10.93
N LYS A 38 4.91 -11.41 11.36
CA LYS A 38 6.12 -11.70 12.14
C LYS A 38 5.87 -12.51 13.42
N HIS A 39 4.69 -12.39 14.01
CA HIS A 39 4.36 -13.05 15.29
C HIS A 39 3.59 -14.36 15.12
N CYS A 40 2.51 -14.39 14.33
CA CYS A 40 1.61 -15.54 14.27
C CYS A 40 1.66 -16.32 12.95
N GLY A 41 2.44 -15.87 11.95
CA GLY A 41 2.59 -16.56 10.67
C GLY A 41 1.42 -16.44 9.68
N GLU A 42 0.36 -15.67 10.00
CA GLU A 42 -0.73 -15.35 9.07
C GLU A 42 -0.17 -14.81 7.74
N SER A 43 -0.63 -15.32 6.61
CA SER A 43 -0.10 -15.00 5.28
C SER A 43 -1.14 -14.45 4.32
N GLU A 44 -2.41 -14.36 4.74
CA GLU A 44 -3.45 -13.76 3.92
C GLU A 44 -3.15 -12.26 3.70
N THR A 45 -2.81 -11.90 2.47
CA THR A 45 -2.33 -10.54 2.11
C THR A 45 -3.27 -9.42 2.57
N VAL A 46 -4.60 -9.65 2.55
CA VAL A 46 -5.59 -8.65 2.98
C VAL A 46 -5.54 -8.38 4.49
N CYS A 47 -5.07 -9.35 5.27
CA CYS A 47 -4.95 -9.28 6.72
C CYS A 47 -3.64 -8.61 7.16
N LEU A 48 -2.65 -8.52 6.26
CA LEU A 48 -1.31 -7.97 6.54
C LEU A 48 -1.28 -6.44 6.49
N LYS A 49 -0.52 -5.87 7.44
CA LYS A 49 -0.34 -4.44 7.65
C LYS A 49 1.12 -4.11 7.90
N PHE A 50 1.50 -2.88 7.56
CA PHE A 50 2.83 -2.32 7.82
C PHE A 50 2.83 -1.59 9.16
N TYR A 51 3.25 -2.22 10.25
CA TYR A 51 3.30 -1.57 11.56
C TYR A 51 4.57 -0.74 11.74
N PRO A 52 4.51 0.55 12.14
CA PRO A 52 3.30 1.34 12.45
C PRO A 52 2.75 2.17 11.26
N HIS A 53 3.38 2.10 10.09
CA HIS A 53 3.19 3.04 8.98
C HIS A 53 2.08 2.72 7.96
N ASP A 54 1.19 1.75 8.20
CA ASP A 54 0.23 1.22 7.22
C ASP A 54 -0.64 2.32 6.59
N ALA A 55 -1.21 3.20 7.42
CA ALA A 55 -2.04 4.31 6.96
C ALA A 55 -1.25 5.30 6.09
N GLN A 56 -0.01 5.61 6.48
CA GLN A 56 0.87 6.53 5.75
C GLN A 56 1.26 5.93 4.39
N ILE A 57 1.72 4.68 4.37
CA ILE A 57 2.08 3.94 3.15
C ILE A 57 0.90 3.93 2.19
N ARG A 58 -0.29 3.46 2.63
CA ARG A 58 -1.48 3.37 1.76
C ARG A 58 -1.94 4.73 1.24
N LYS A 59 -1.77 5.81 2.01
CA LYS A 59 -2.10 7.18 1.60
C LYS A 59 -1.16 7.67 0.50
N ILE A 60 0.16 7.47 0.67
CA ILE A 60 1.18 7.91 -0.29
C ILE A 60 1.07 7.09 -1.57
N THR A 61 0.97 5.76 -1.49
CA THR A 61 0.86 4.85 -2.65
C THR A 61 -0.28 5.23 -3.59
N LYS A 62 -1.43 5.69 -3.06
CA LYS A 62 -2.57 6.14 -3.88
C LYS A 62 -2.27 7.41 -4.68
N ARG A 63 -1.35 8.26 -4.20
CA ARG A 63 -1.04 9.59 -4.76
C ARG A 63 0.15 9.57 -5.72
N VAL A 64 1.23 8.87 -5.36
CA VAL A 64 2.50 8.94 -6.08
C VAL A 64 2.51 8.13 -7.38
N GLY A 65 3.44 8.47 -8.28
CA GLY A 65 3.66 7.77 -9.54
C GLY A 65 4.16 6.34 -9.38
N LEU A 66 4.34 5.66 -10.52
CA LEU A 66 4.92 4.31 -10.55
C LEU A 66 6.46 4.33 -10.66
N ASN A 67 7.08 5.50 -10.77
CA ASN A 67 8.53 5.65 -10.88
C ASN A 67 9.21 5.39 -9.53
N ASN A 68 10.51 5.10 -9.56
CA ASN A 68 11.26 4.74 -8.36
C ASN A 68 11.53 5.96 -7.46
N GLU A 69 11.80 7.13 -8.04
CA GLU A 69 12.07 8.36 -7.28
C GLU A 69 10.88 8.78 -6.41
N SER A 70 9.66 8.78 -6.95
CA SER A 70 8.47 9.15 -6.16
C SER A 70 8.06 8.09 -5.13
N ARG A 71 8.69 6.90 -5.16
CA ARG A 71 8.43 5.80 -4.24
C ARG A 71 9.47 5.65 -3.15
N LYS A 72 10.52 6.49 -3.15
CA LYS A 72 11.60 6.42 -2.15
C LYS A 72 11.05 6.48 -0.71
N GLU A 73 10.15 7.42 -0.42
CA GLU A 73 9.49 7.53 0.89
C GLU A 73 8.69 6.28 1.26
N ILE A 74 7.98 5.67 0.30
CA ILE A 74 7.22 4.43 0.55
C ILE A 74 8.17 3.30 0.93
N ILE A 75 9.28 3.16 0.22
CA ILE A 75 10.28 2.10 0.47
C ILE A 75 10.89 2.28 1.85
N GLU A 76 11.29 3.50 2.21
CA GLU A 76 11.83 3.81 3.55
C GLU A 76 10.83 3.47 4.67
N LEU A 77 9.54 3.79 4.49
CA LEU A 77 8.49 3.43 5.45
C LEU A 77 8.24 1.93 5.53
N ILE A 78 8.32 1.22 4.41
CA ILE A 78 8.17 -0.24 4.37
C ILE A 78 9.34 -0.91 5.10
N ASP A 79 10.57 -0.47 4.83
CA ASP A 79 11.80 -1.02 5.41
C ASP A 79 11.88 -0.82 6.93
N THR A 80 11.25 0.25 7.43
CA THR A 80 11.13 0.54 8.87
C THR A 80 9.89 -0.06 9.52
N SER A 81 9.05 -0.76 8.75
CA SER A 81 7.82 -1.38 9.24
C SER A 81 8.00 -2.88 9.52
N LEU A 82 7.26 -3.38 10.52
CA LEU A 82 7.01 -4.79 10.72
C LEU A 82 5.77 -5.23 9.95
N ILE A 83 5.79 -6.42 9.35
CA ILE A 83 4.59 -7.00 8.74
C ILE A 83 3.81 -7.76 9.81
N LEU A 84 2.64 -7.23 10.17
CA LEU A 84 1.77 -7.81 11.20
C LEU A 84 0.38 -8.06 10.63
N CYS A 85 -0.30 -9.11 11.10
CA CYS A 85 -1.74 -9.24 10.88
C CYS A 85 -2.51 -8.26 11.78
N SER A 86 -3.79 -8.02 11.47
CA SER A 86 -4.64 -7.11 12.25
C SER A 86 -4.71 -7.45 13.75
N ASN A 87 -4.70 -8.73 14.12
CA ASN A 87 -4.75 -9.14 15.52
C ASN A 87 -3.43 -8.87 16.24
N CYS A 88 -2.30 -9.24 15.63
CA CYS A 88 -0.97 -8.97 16.19
C CYS A 88 -0.66 -7.48 16.25
N TRP A 89 -1.18 -6.68 15.31
CA TRP A 89 -1.12 -5.23 15.40
C TRP A 89 -1.74 -4.74 16.71
N ILE A 90 -3.01 -5.09 16.96
CA ILE A 90 -3.74 -4.61 18.16
C ILE A 90 -3.00 -5.05 19.42
N LYS A 91 -2.53 -6.29 19.46
CA LYS A 91 -1.75 -6.79 20.60
C LYS A 91 -0.45 -6.01 20.78
N ASN A 92 0.30 -5.74 19.70
CA ASN A 92 1.53 -4.95 19.79
C ASN A 92 1.27 -3.51 20.25
N ASP A 93 0.19 -2.90 19.78
CA ASP A 93 -0.19 -1.51 20.12
C ASP A 93 -0.67 -1.36 21.57
N ASN A 94 -1.10 -2.46 22.19
CA ASN A 94 -1.54 -2.52 23.59
C ASN A 94 -0.51 -3.22 24.51
N ASP A 95 0.73 -3.43 24.05
CA ASP A 95 1.79 -4.12 24.79
C ASP A 95 1.40 -5.56 25.25
N LEU A 96 0.55 -6.24 24.49
CA LEU A 96 0.07 -7.60 24.75
C LEU A 96 0.76 -8.67 23.88
N ILE A 97 1.85 -8.34 23.20
CA ILE A 97 2.48 -9.24 22.23
C ILE A 97 3.14 -10.46 22.88
N GLU A 98 3.58 -10.34 24.14
CA GLU A 98 4.20 -11.42 24.92
C GLU A 98 3.22 -12.57 25.25
N PHE A 99 1.93 -12.36 25.05
CA PHE A 99 0.87 -13.35 25.31
C PHE A 99 0.43 -14.14 24.05
N ILE A 100 1.21 -14.09 22.97
CA ILE A 100 0.98 -14.85 21.72
C ILE A 100 1.86 -16.09 21.70
#